data_AF-A0A962TZS2-F1
#
_entry.id   AF-A0A962TZS2-F1
#
_cell.length_a   1.000
_cell.length_b   1.000
_cell.length_c   1.000
_cell.angle_alpha   90.00
_cell.angle_beta   90.00
_cell.angle_gamma   90.00
#
_symmetry.space_group_name_H-M   'P 1'
#
loop_
_entity.id
_entity.type
_entity.pdbx_description
1 polymer ?
#
loop_
_entity_poly.entity_id
_entity_poly.type
_entity_poly.pdbx_seq_one_letter_code
_entity_poly.pdbx_strand_id
1 'polypeptide(L)' 'MQGLYAALRTAYGEQPWWPADSPFEVMVGAVLTQNAAWTNVEKAIAQLKAMRLLDPDAVLA' A
#
# COMPACT_ATOMS: atom_id res chain seq x y z
N MET A 1 -8.23 -2.97 -24.43
CA MET A 1 -7.96 -2.33 -23.12
C MET A 1 -9.16 -1.56 -22.57
N GLN A 2 -9.71 -0.57 -23.31
CA GLN A 2 -10.79 0.29 -22.82
C GLN A 2 -12.07 -0.46 -22.41
N GLY A 3 -12.49 -1.47 -23.19
CA GLY A 3 -13.69 -2.26 -22.86
C GLY A 3 -13.59 -3.06 -21.56
N LEU A 4 -12.43 -3.69 -21.29
CA LEU A 4 -12.20 -4.42 -20.05
C LEU A 4 -12.17 -3.49 -18.83
N TYR A 5 -11.45 -2.37 -18.94
CA TYR A 5 -11.43 -1.37 -17.88
C TYR A 5 -12.83 -0.84 -17.56
N ALA A 6 -13.62 -0.50 -18.59
CA ALA A 6 -14.99 -0.04 -18.41
C ALA A 6 -15.89 -1.11 -17.77
N ALA A 7 -15.80 -2.37 -18.20
CA ALA A 7 -16.57 -3.46 -17.62
C ALA A 7 -16.26 -3.68 -16.13
N LEU A 8 -14.97 -3.68 -15.77
CA LEU A 8 -14.54 -3.81 -14.37
C LEU A 8 -14.95 -2.59 -13.54
N ARG A 9 -14.80 -1.38 -14.08
CA ARG A 9 -15.22 -0.15 -13.39
C ARG A 9 -16.73 -0.11 -13.16
N THR A 10 -17.54 -0.59 -14.10
CA THR A 10 -19.00 -0.69 -13.92
C THR A 10 -19.38 -1.73 -12.86
N ALA A 11 -18.70 -2.88 -12.85
CA ALA A 11 -19.01 -3.97 -11.92
C ALA A 11 -18.58 -3.66 -10.47
N TYR A 12 -17.43 -3.00 -10.30
CA TYR A 12 -16.80 -2.82 -8.98
C TYR A 12 -16.75 -1.36 -8.51
N GLY A 13 -16.94 -0.38 -9.40
CA GLY A 13 -16.80 1.04 -9.07
C GLY A 13 -15.34 1.48 -8.93
N GLU A 14 -15.12 2.62 -8.28
CA GLU A 14 -13.78 3.09 -7.95
C GLU A 14 -13.18 2.22 -6.84
N GLN A 15 -12.02 1.63 -7.11
CA GLN A 15 -11.34 0.75 -6.17
C GLN A 15 -10.23 1.52 -5.42
N PRO A 16 -10.13 1.40 -4.09
CA PRO A 16 -8.96 1.83 -3.35
C PRO A 16 -7.82 0.84 -3.65
N TRP A 17 -7.18 1.00 -4.81
CA TRP A 17 -6.22 0.05 -5.37
C TRP A 17 -5.00 -0.18 -4.48
N TRP A 18 -4.68 0.79 -3.60
CA TRP A 18 -3.65 0.70 -2.59
C TRP A 18 -3.99 1.62 -1.41
N PRO A 19 -4.41 1.09 -0.25
CA PRO A 19 -4.73 1.91 0.91
C PRO A 19 -3.43 2.38 1.58
N ALA A 20 -3.08 3.65 1.38
CA ALA A 20 -1.91 4.28 2.01
C ALA A 20 -2.18 5.76 2.24
N ASP A 21 -1.59 6.31 3.31
CA ASP A 21 -1.74 7.72 3.67
C ASP A 21 -0.69 8.60 2.97
N SER A 22 0.42 8.01 2.49
CA SER A 22 1.52 8.73 1.84
C SER A 22 2.17 7.93 0.70
N PRO A 23 2.84 8.61 -0.26
CA PRO A 23 3.64 7.93 -1.27
C PRO A 23 4.77 7.06 -0.69
N PHE A 24 5.34 7.46 0.46
CA PHE A 24 6.37 6.66 1.12
C PHE A 24 5.82 5.34 1.65
N GLU A 25 4.62 5.36 2.23
CA GLU A 25 3.93 4.13 2.63
C GLU A 25 3.66 3.20 1.44
N VAL A 26 3.27 3.76 0.28
CA VAL A 26 3.10 2.97 -0.96
C VAL A 26 4.42 2.27 -1.33
N MET A 27 5.54 2.99 -1.31
CA MET A 27 6.85 2.43 -1.64
C MET A 27 7.27 1.34 -0.63
N VAL A 28 7.14 1.58 0.67
CA VAL A 28 7.45 0.60 1.72
C VAL A 28 6.59 -0.66 1.55
N GLY A 29 5.29 -0.51 1.36
CA GLY A 29 4.39 -1.65 1.14
C GLY A 29 4.75 -2.43 -0.12
N ALA A 30 5.04 -1.75 -1.24
CA ALA A 30 5.44 -2.39 -2.48
C ALA A 30 6.75 -3.20 -2.37
N VAL A 31 7.69 -2.76 -1.52
CA VAL A 31 8.90 -3.54 -1.20
C VAL A 31 8.56 -4.75 -0.35
N LEU A 32 7.78 -4.59 0.72
CA LEU A 32 7.45 -5.68 1.64
C LEU A 32 6.62 -6.79 0.97
N THR A 33 5.67 -6.44 0.09
CA THR A 33 4.83 -7.41 -0.63
C THR A 33 5.64 -8.36 -1.53
N GLN A 34 6.87 -7.99 -1.91
CA GLN A 34 7.73 -8.88 -2.72
C GLN A 34 8.12 -10.16 -1.98
N ASN A 35 8.17 -10.15 -0.64
CA ASN A 35 8.64 -11.29 0.17
C ASN A 35 7.71 -11.61 1.35
N ALA A 36 6.53 -10.98 1.44
CA ALA A 36 5.57 -11.21 2.51
C ALA A 36 4.13 -11.22 1.99
N ALA A 37 3.29 -12.08 2.57
CA ALA A 37 1.85 -12.05 2.34
C ALA A 37 1.27 -10.69 2.77
N TRP A 38 0.24 -10.21 2.06
CA TRP A 38 -0.38 -8.90 2.30
C TRP A 38 -0.75 -8.67 3.78
N THR A 39 -1.30 -9.68 4.45
CA THR A 39 -1.64 -9.62 5.88
C THR A 39 -0.45 -9.38 6.81
N ASN A 40 0.77 -9.77 6.43
CA ASN A 40 1.99 -9.47 7.17
C ASN A 40 2.53 -8.08 6.83
N VAL A 41 2.34 -7.61 5.59
CA VAL A 41 2.67 -6.24 5.17
C VAL A 41 1.82 -5.24 5.95
N GLU A 42 0.50 -5.47 6.04
CA GLU A 42 -0.42 -4.61 6.80
C GLU A 42 0.00 -4.50 8.28
N LYS A 43 0.38 -5.63 8.90
CA LYS A 43 0.89 -5.63 10.28
C LYS A 43 2.18 -4.83 10.41
N ALA A 44 3.13 -5.01 9.51
CA ALA A 44 4.41 -4.28 9.54
C ALA A 44 4.19 -2.77 9.37
N ILE A 45 3.37 -2.36 8.40
CA ILE A 45 2.99 -0.96 8.18
C ILE A 45 2.32 -0.38 9.43
N ALA A 46 1.35 -1.08 10.02
CA ALA A 46 0.68 -0.63 11.23
C ALA A 46 1.65 -0.40 12.40
N GLN A 47 2.66 -1.28 12.56
CA GLN A 47 3.70 -1.12 13.57
C GLN A 47 4.62 0.06 13.27
N LEU A 48 5.07 0.23 12.03
CA LEU A 48 5.89 1.37 11.61
C LEU A 48 5.15 2.71 11.82
N LYS A 49 3.84 2.76 11.53
CA LYS A 49 2.99 3.94 11.81
C LYS A 49 2.93 4.23 13.31
N ALA A 50 2.67 3.20 14.13
CA ALA A 50 2.60 3.35 15.58
C ALA A 50 3.92 3.88 16.18
N MET A 51 5.06 3.48 15.61
CA MET A 51 6.39 3.95 16.00
C MET A 51 6.82 5.26 15.34
N ARG A 52 5.99 5.85 14.45
CA ARG A 52 6.32 7.04 13.64
C ARG A 52 7.59 6.87 12.79
N LEU A 53 7.82 5.66 12.29
CA LEU A 53 8.95 5.30 11.43
C LEU A 53 8.57 5.21 9.94
N LEU A 54 7.36 5.63 9.58
CA LEU A 54 6.88 5.63 8.19
C LEU A 54 7.20 6.96 7.49
N ASP A 55 8.45 7.37 7.63
CA ASP A 55 9.05 8.57 7.03
C ASP A 55 10.52 8.26 6.66
N PRO A 56 11.03 8.71 5.50
CA PRO A 56 12.40 8.42 5.06
C PRO A 56 13.47 8.80 6.10
N ASP A 57 13.34 9.97 6.73
CA ASP A 57 14.34 10.47 7.66
C ASP A 57 14.28 9.69 8.98
N ALA A 58 13.09 9.28 9.41
CA ALA A 58 12.88 8.48 10.62
C ALA A 58 13.48 7.06 10.52
N VAL A 59 13.57 6.49 9.32
CA VAL A 59 14.16 5.16 9.09
C VAL A 59 15.70 5.19 9.11
N LEU A 60 16.30 6.34 8.83
CA LEU A 60 17.77 6.50 8.75
C LEU A 60 18.44 6.86 10.09
N ALA A 61 17.66 7.24 11.10
CA ALA A 61 18.13 7.61 12.44
C ALA A 61 18.47 6.40 13.31
#